data_AF-A0A7Y9JD09-F1
#
_entry.id   AF-A0A7Y9JD09-F1
#
_cell.length_a   1.000
_cell.length_b   1.000
_cell.length_c   1.000
_cell.angle_alpha   90.00
_cell.angle_beta   90.00
_cell.angle_gamma   90.00
#
_symmetry.space_group_name_H-M   'P 1'
#
loop_
_entity.id
_entity.type
_entity.pdbx_description
1 polymer ?
#
loop_
_entity_poly.entity_id
_entity_poly.type
_entity_poly.pdbx_seq_one_letter_code
_entity_poly.pdbx_strand_id
1 'polypeptide(L)'
;MTGPGEDTPGVRRAWGWAAHLADGGTTPWRDWTGAGPAGGRYLPGAQQLELLRRLNAAGAPSPHLVERVLAASAPGRGRPDLELAGSVERPRFGPPPVDPADLGEDELLRVAALLVAEDLVGRAGGPAGGAPPAPAPGWVRPWRTRYRLRGDPALTVPLRTELVRRGRPPGGRRAPVLVLGTDLGLMLADAWTHRCFGQGGPGWRRWLDGLVRRDELPPRADLPALARAAAARTGRDRVTVVLDPAAAPRLLGARRVSVARAEMSAEGADLARRVAAGLGLLVPPAEREALLRRALRPRLAAEPGPAVGVPARHATWVHDRAVRMRDGLLRAGYAVHGDPDALLPRERGGVAGPTEAGVLSLALRLLLEEDSDDDEVTAR
;
A
#
# COMPACT_ATOMS: atom_id res chain seq x y z
N MET A 1 9.98 -0.25 37.29
CA MET A 1 8.93 0.20 38.22
C MET A 1 9.37 1.54 38.76
N THR A 2 9.01 2.61 38.06
CA THR A 2 9.11 4.01 38.49
C THR A 2 7.66 4.49 38.55
N GLY A 3 7.29 5.08 39.69
CA GLY A 3 5.91 5.35 40.08
C GLY A 3 5.21 6.45 39.28
N PRO A 4 3.95 6.76 39.61
CA PRO A 4 3.16 7.77 38.93
C PRO A 4 3.74 9.18 39.19
N GLY A 5 4.02 9.92 38.13
CA GLY A 5 4.06 11.39 38.11
C GLY A 5 5.16 12.06 38.94
N GLU A 6 6.42 12.00 38.49
CA GLU A 6 7.39 13.00 38.93
C GLU A 6 7.10 14.32 38.21
N ASP A 7 6.53 15.28 38.93
CA ASP A 7 6.27 16.65 38.48
C ASP A 7 7.59 17.45 38.37
N THR A 8 8.42 17.07 37.40
CA THR A 8 9.67 17.77 37.11
C THR A 8 9.43 18.98 36.20
N PRO A 9 10.33 19.98 36.19
CA PRO A 9 10.26 21.08 35.22
C PRO A 9 10.21 20.60 33.76
N GLY A 10 10.93 19.51 33.44
CA GLY A 10 10.93 18.90 32.12
C GLY A 10 9.59 18.30 31.73
N VAL A 11 8.94 17.58 32.66
CA VAL A 11 7.60 17.02 32.46
C VAL A 11 6.55 18.12 32.29
N ARG A 12 6.60 19.19 33.09
CA ARG A 12 5.69 20.34 32.90
C ARG A 12 5.88 21.04 31.57
N ARG A 13 7.14 21.18 31.12
CA ARG A 13 7.45 21.73 29.78
C ARG A 13 6.84 20.88 28.67
N ALA A 14 6.98 19.56 28.79
CA ALA A 14 6.41 18.61 27.85
C ALA A 14 4.87 18.67 27.79
N TRP A 15 4.20 18.74 28.94
CA TRP A 15 2.75 18.92 28.99
C TRP A 15 2.30 20.26 28.43
N GLY A 16 3.05 21.34 28.69
CA GLY A 16 2.80 22.64 28.07
C GLY A 16 2.90 22.59 26.55
N TRP A 17 3.87 21.84 26.01
CA TRP A 17 4.01 21.66 24.57
C TRP A 17 2.87 20.82 23.99
N ALA A 18 2.48 19.72 24.65
CA ALA A 18 1.34 18.91 24.22
C ALA A 18 0.04 19.73 24.14
N ALA A 19 -0.23 20.59 25.14
CA ALA A 19 -1.36 21.50 25.12
C ALA A 19 -1.25 22.53 23.97
N HIS A 20 -0.07 23.14 23.79
CA HIS A 20 0.17 24.06 22.68
C HIS A 20 -0.11 23.43 21.31
N LEU A 21 0.32 22.18 21.10
CA LEU A 21 0.05 21.46 19.87
C LEU A 21 -1.42 21.08 19.73
N ALA A 22 -2.10 20.72 20.82
CA ALA A 22 -3.54 20.45 20.79
C ALA A 22 -4.35 21.70 20.39
N ASP A 23 -3.87 22.90 20.73
CA ASP A 23 -4.47 24.18 20.34
C ASP A 23 -4.07 24.63 18.91
N GLY A 24 -3.45 23.76 18.11
CA GLY A 24 -3.03 24.06 16.74
C GLY A 24 -1.63 24.65 16.60
N GLY A 25 -0.83 24.64 17.67
CA GLY A 25 0.55 25.12 17.68
C GLY A 25 1.49 24.35 16.76
N THR A 26 2.51 25.02 16.23
CA THR A 26 3.50 24.42 15.30
C THR A 26 4.95 24.57 15.77
N THR A 27 5.16 25.15 16.96
CA THR A 27 6.48 25.46 17.50
C THR A 27 7.29 24.18 17.72
N PRO A 28 8.51 24.07 17.17
CA PRO A 28 9.39 22.92 17.43
C PRO A 28 9.75 22.77 18.91
N TRP A 29 9.97 21.53 19.35
CA TRP A 29 10.29 21.23 20.76
C TRP A 29 11.48 22.02 21.29
N ARG A 30 12.59 22.08 20.55
CA ARG A 30 13.79 22.84 20.95
C ARG A 30 13.53 24.32 21.24
N ASP A 31 12.55 24.92 20.55
CA ASP A 31 12.24 26.35 20.62
C ASP A 31 11.14 26.64 21.66
N TRP A 32 10.46 25.60 22.15
CA TRP A 32 9.39 25.71 23.13
C TRP A 32 9.92 25.88 24.56
N THR A 33 9.42 26.86 25.30
CA THR A 33 9.83 27.11 26.71
C THR A 33 8.66 27.17 27.70
N GLY A 34 7.42 27.07 27.22
CA GLY A 34 6.23 27.10 28.07
C GLY A 34 6.10 25.85 28.94
N ALA A 35 5.34 25.96 30.02
CA ALA A 35 5.03 24.86 30.93
C ALA A 35 3.52 24.76 31.17
N GLY A 36 3.02 23.55 31.38
CA GLY A 36 1.60 23.29 31.60
C GLY A 36 1.35 22.19 32.64
N PRO A 37 0.12 22.11 33.17
CA PRO A 37 -0.27 21.03 34.07
C PRO A 37 -0.35 19.70 33.34
N ALA A 38 -0.28 18.59 34.07
CA ALA A 38 -0.48 17.27 33.48
C ALA A 38 -1.88 17.13 32.86
N GLY A 39 -1.93 16.79 31.57
CA GLY A 39 -3.16 16.67 30.79
C GLY A 39 -3.76 15.25 30.76
N GLY A 40 -3.11 14.26 31.39
CA GLY A 40 -3.56 12.87 31.36
C GLY A 40 -2.68 11.93 32.18
N ARG A 41 -2.98 10.63 32.10
CA ARG A 41 -2.27 9.59 32.87
C ARG A 41 -0.84 9.35 32.37
N TYR A 42 -0.61 9.51 31.08
CA TYR A 42 0.67 9.32 30.43
C TYR A 42 0.92 10.47 29.47
N LEU A 43 2.17 10.95 29.42
CA LEU A 43 2.60 11.94 28.44
C LEU A 43 2.68 11.27 27.06
N PRO A 44 2.11 11.85 26.00
CA PRO A 44 2.29 11.36 24.63
C PRO A 44 3.76 11.33 24.22
N GLY A 45 4.15 10.33 23.43
CA GLY A 45 5.51 10.19 22.96
C GLY A 45 5.92 11.24 21.92
N ALA A 46 7.23 11.32 21.67
CA ALA A 46 7.83 12.22 20.69
C ALA A 46 7.23 12.02 19.29
N GLN A 47 6.87 10.79 18.93
CA GLN A 47 6.29 10.48 17.62
C GLN A 47 4.89 11.11 17.45
N GLN A 48 4.03 10.99 18.48
CA GLN A 48 2.68 11.54 18.49
C GLN A 48 2.73 13.06 18.40
N LEU A 49 3.59 13.68 19.21
CA LEU A 49 3.69 15.13 19.29
C LEU A 49 4.29 15.73 17.99
N GLU A 50 5.34 15.13 17.42
CA GLU A 50 5.85 15.60 16.11
C GLU A 50 4.85 15.36 14.98
N LEU A 51 4.11 14.24 15.00
CA LEU A 51 3.06 13.99 14.01
C LEU A 51 1.98 15.09 14.09
N LEU A 52 1.52 15.42 15.30
CA LEU A 52 0.53 16.48 15.51
C LEU A 52 1.06 17.84 15.06
N ARG A 53 2.30 18.18 15.39
CA ARG A 53 2.94 19.42 14.93
C ARG A 53 2.97 19.51 13.40
N ARG A 54 3.24 18.40 12.70
CA ARG A 54 3.23 18.35 11.23
C ARG A 54 1.82 18.39 10.65
N LEU A 55 0.82 17.82 11.32
CA LEU A 55 -0.59 17.97 10.95
C LEU A 55 -1.02 19.43 11.04
N ASN A 56 -0.75 20.10 12.16
CA ASN A 56 -1.03 21.53 12.36
C ASN A 56 -0.33 22.43 11.32
N ALA A 57 0.86 22.03 10.87
CA ALA A 57 1.58 22.75 9.82
C ALA A 57 0.99 22.51 8.41
N ALA A 58 0.34 21.36 8.19
CA ALA A 58 -0.25 20.99 6.91
C ALA A 58 -1.73 21.43 6.78
N GLY A 59 -2.43 21.60 7.89
CA GLY A 59 -3.83 22.01 7.96
C GLY A 59 -4.31 22.22 9.39
N ALA A 60 -5.62 22.35 9.59
CA ALA A 60 -6.23 22.50 10.91
C ALA A 60 -6.96 21.19 11.28
N PRO A 61 -6.31 20.26 12.01
CA PRO A 61 -6.97 19.04 12.45
C PRO A 61 -8.08 19.37 13.46
N SER A 62 -9.19 18.65 13.40
CA SER A 62 -10.30 18.74 14.34
C SER A 62 -9.87 18.28 15.73
N PRO A 63 -10.60 18.67 16.79
CA PRO A 63 -10.36 18.16 18.14
C PRO A 63 -10.38 16.62 18.22
N HIS A 64 -11.18 15.95 17.38
CA HIS A 64 -11.26 14.50 17.37
C HIS A 64 -9.97 13.85 16.84
N LEU A 65 -9.44 14.34 15.72
CA LEU A 65 -8.17 13.84 15.18
C LEU A 65 -7.01 14.16 16.13
N VAL A 66 -7.01 15.33 16.77
CA VAL A 66 -6.02 15.69 17.81
C VAL A 66 -6.01 14.66 18.95
N GLU A 67 -7.17 14.36 19.52
CA GLU A 67 -7.30 13.38 20.61
C GLU A 67 -6.77 12.00 20.18
N ARG A 68 -7.15 11.55 18.98
CA ARG A 68 -6.70 10.27 18.44
C ARG A 68 -5.19 10.21 18.23
N VAL A 69 -4.57 11.27 17.71
CA VAL A 69 -3.11 11.33 17.54
C VAL A 69 -2.40 11.25 18.88
N LEU A 70 -2.86 11.98 19.90
CA LEU A 70 -2.25 11.98 21.23
C LEU A 70 -2.43 10.65 21.97
N ALA A 71 -3.55 9.96 21.74
CA ALA A 71 -3.84 8.65 22.32
C ALA A 71 -3.21 7.47 21.56
N ALA A 72 -2.78 7.68 20.31
CA ALA A 72 -2.22 6.61 19.48
C ALA A 72 -0.94 6.05 20.09
N SER A 73 -0.71 4.75 19.92
CA SER A 73 0.56 4.09 20.25
C SER A 73 1.21 3.57 18.97
N ALA A 74 2.50 3.85 18.77
CA ALA A 74 3.18 3.43 17.55
C ALA A 74 3.26 1.88 17.47
N PRO A 75 2.72 1.24 16.42
CA PRO A 75 2.78 -0.21 16.32
C PRO A 75 4.21 -0.69 16.05
N GLY A 76 4.63 -1.75 16.74
CA GLY A 76 5.93 -2.38 16.52
C GLY A 76 6.38 -3.21 17.70
N ARG A 77 6.69 -4.50 17.47
CA ARG A 77 7.19 -5.39 18.54
C ARG A 77 8.48 -4.82 19.12
N GLY A 78 8.48 -4.52 20.42
CA GLY A 78 9.66 -4.07 21.17
C GLY A 78 10.12 -2.65 20.84
N ARG A 79 9.27 -1.82 20.22
CA ARG A 79 9.58 -0.41 19.94
C ARG A 79 8.62 0.47 20.76
N PRO A 80 9.06 1.02 21.90
CA PRO A 80 8.20 1.88 22.72
C PRO A 80 8.00 3.25 22.08
N ASP A 81 7.01 3.99 22.58
CA ASP A 81 6.93 5.43 22.38
C ASP A 81 8.19 6.09 22.98
N LEU A 82 8.71 7.10 22.29
CA LEU A 82 9.98 7.74 22.64
C LEU A 82 9.73 8.93 23.55
N GLU A 83 10.55 9.07 24.58
CA GLU A 83 10.47 10.19 25.52
C GLU A 83 11.11 11.45 24.91
N LEU A 84 10.73 12.63 25.42
CA LEU A 84 11.25 13.90 24.93
C LEU A 84 12.59 14.25 25.56
N ALA A 85 13.53 14.75 24.77
CA ALA A 85 14.80 15.26 25.26
C ALA A 85 14.56 16.35 26.33
N GLY A 86 15.08 16.12 27.53
CA GLY A 86 14.95 17.03 28.67
C GLY A 86 13.63 16.93 29.44
N SER A 87 12.69 16.04 29.07
CA SER A 87 11.49 15.80 29.90
C SER A 87 11.74 14.79 31.02
N VAL A 88 12.69 13.88 30.82
CA VAL A 88 13.01 12.79 31.75
C VAL A 88 14.52 12.59 31.80
N GLU A 89 15.01 11.98 32.89
CA GLU A 89 16.39 11.52 32.96
C GLU A 89 16.64 10.40 31.95
N ARG A 90 17.88 10.35 31.42
CA ARG A 90 18.25 9.31 30.45
C ARG A 90 18.12 7.93 31.08
N PRO A 91 17.30 7.02 30.52
CA PRO A 91 17.09 5.71 31.11
C PRO A 91 18.33 4.83 30.93
N ARG A 92 18.54 3.90 31.87
CA ARG A 92 19.63 2.90 31.79
C ARG A 92 19.41 1.84 30.71
N PHE A 93 18.15 1.61 30.34
CA PHE A 93 17.72 0.63 29.34
C PHE A 93 16.67 1.25 28.42
N GLY A 94 16.73 0.90 27.14
CA GLY A 94 15.84 1.44 26.11
C GLY A 94 16.46 2.56 25.28
N PRO A 95 15.71 3.09 24.30
CA PRO A 95 16.17 4.22 23.49
C PRO A 95 16.30 5.48 24.35
N PRO A 96 17.27 6.37 24.07
CA PRO A 96 17.38 7.64 24.77
C PRO A 96 16.20 8.56 24.41
N PRO A 97 15.86 9.54 25.28
CA PRO A 97 14.94 10.61 24.93
C PRO A 97 15.47 11.41 23.72
N VAL A 98 14.57 11.87 22.87
CA VAL A 98 14.89 12.46 21.56
C VAL A 98 14.30 13.85 21.41
N ASP A 99 14.94 14.69 20.59
CA ASP A 99 14.24 15.83 20.00
C ASP A 99 13.27 15.29 18.92
N PRO A 100 11.97 15.58 19.02
CA PRO A 100 11.00 15.15 18.01
C PRO A 100 11.34 15.60 16.58
N ALA A 101 12.05 16.72 16.39
CA ALA A 101 12.49 17.17 15.07
C ALA A 101 13.56 16.26 14.43
N ASP A 102 14.30 15.50 15.25
CA ASP A 102 15.32 14.55 14.79
C ASP A 102 14.75 13.17 14.46
N LEU A 103 13.44 12.96 14.67
CA LEU A 103 12.78 11.71 14.32
C LEU A 103 12.80 11.49 12.80
N GLY A 104 13.25 10.30 12.40
CA GLY A 104 13.09 9.82 11.05
C GLY A 104 11.61 9.71 10.67
N GLU A 105 11.29 9.96 9.41
CA GLU A 105 9.92 9.93 8.90
C GLU A 105 9.26 8.55 9.04
N ASP A 106 10.05 7.48 8.99
CA ASP A 106 9.58 6.12 9.30
C ASP A 106 8.94 6.00 10.69
N GLU A 107 9.44 6.72 11.69
CA GLU A 107 8.88 6.69 13.05
C GLU A 107 7.48 7.28 13.09
N LEU A 108 7.27 8.42 12.40
CA LEU A 108 5.97 9.09 12.29
C LEU A 108 5.00 8.31 11.41
N LEU A 109 5.50 7.71 10.33
CA LEU A 109 4.73 6.88 9.42
C LEU A 109 4.10 5.66 10.09
N ARG A 110 4.69 5.13 11.17
CA ARG A 110 4.07 4.03 11.93
C ARG A 110 2.79 4.48 12.63
N VAL A 111 2.81 5.66 13.24
CA VAL A 111 1.64 6.24 13.91
C VAL A 111 0.59 6.63 12.86
N ALA A 112 0.99 7.39 11.82
CA ALA A 112 0.09 7.82 10.77
C ALA A 112 -0.58 6.65 10.02
N ALA A 113 0.19 5.60 9.68
CA ALA A 113 -0.38 4.43 9.00
C ALA A 113 -1.32 3.60 9.90
N LEU A 114 -1.15 3.64 11.23
CA LEU A 114 -2.10 3.04 12.16
C LEU A 114 -3.40 3.83 12.21
N LEU A 115 -3.33 5.16 12.32
CA LEU A 115 -4.51 6.03 12.32
C LEU A 115 -5.32 5.85 11.03
N VAL A 116 -4.66 5.85 9.86
CA VAL A 116 -5.33 5.56 8.58
C VAL A 116 -5.94 4.15 8.56
N ALA A 117 -5.32 3.17 9.22
CA ALA A 117 -5.88 1.82 9.32
C ALA A 117 -7.14 1.80 10.20
N GLU A 118 -7.14 2.55 11.31
CA GLU A 118 -8.31 2.71 12.19
C GLU A 118 -9.46 3.41 11.46
N ASP A 119 -9.20 4.44 10.66
CA ASP A 119 -10.24 5.14 9.86
C ASP A 119 -10.95 4.17 8.91
N LEU A 120 -10.16 3.31 8.24
CA LEU A 120 -10.70 2.31 7.33
C LEU A 120 -11.60 1.29 8.07
N VAL A 121 -11.25 0.94 9.31
CA VAL A 121 -12.06 0.03 10.13
C VAL A 121 -13.30 0.73 10.69
N GLY A 122 -13.16 1.96 11.18
CA GLY A 122 -14.27 2.78 11.69
C GLY A 122 -15.37 2.95 10.66
N ARG A 123 -15.00 3.31 9.42
CA ARG A 123 -15.94 3.36 8.29
C ARG A 123 -16.62 2.03 7.99
N ALA A 124 -15.88 0.93 8.10
CA ALA A 124 -16.42 -0.39 7.86
C ALA A 124 -17.31 -0.90 9.01
N GLY A 125 -17.26 -0.28 10.20
CA GLY A 125 -18.05 -0.64 11.37
C GLY A 125 -19.34 0.18 11.59
N GLY A 126 -19.56 1.26 10.83
CA GLY A 126 -20.76 2.10 10.94
C GLY A 126 -22.08 1.39 10.56
N PRO A 127 -23.25 2.06 10.63
CA PRO A 127 -24.56 1.45 10.34
C PRO A 127 -24.72 0.89 8.90
N ALA A 128 -23.81 1.22 7.97
CA ALA A 128 -23.67 0.64 6.63
C ALA A 128 -22.57 -0.44 6.53
N GLY A 129 -22.12 -0.96 7.69
CA GLY A 129 -20.79 -1.49 7.95
C GLY A 129 -20.42 -2.80 7.25
N GLY A 130 -19.49 -2.68 6.33
CA GLY A 130 -18.63 -3.75 5.83
C GLY A 130 -17.66 -3.16 4.81
N ALA A 131 -16.53 -3.83 4.55
CA ALA A 131 -15.71 -3.48 3.40
C ALA A 131 -16.62 -3.37 2.16
N PRO A 132 -16.47 -2.34 1.29
CA PRO A 132 -17.43 -2.04 0.24
C PRO A 132 -17.83 -3.33 -0.50
N PRO A 133 -19.13 -3.61 -0.67
CA PRO A 133 -19.56 -4.87 -1.24
C PRO A 133 -18.91 -5.07 -2.60
N ALA A 134 -18.57 -6.32 -2.91
CA ALA A 134 -18.09 -6.61 -4.26
C ALA A 134 -19.18 -6.21 -5.26
N PRO A 135 -18.83 -5.60 -6.40
CA PRO A 135 -19.82 -5.28 -7.42
C PRO A 135 -20.60 -6.56 -7.78
N ALA A 136 -21.94 -6.45 -7.75
CA ALA A 136 -22.80 -7.58 -8.05
C ALA A 136 -22.47 -8.13 -9.45
N PRO A 137 -22.33 -9.45 -9.62
CA PRO A 137 -22.12 -10.02 -10.93
C PRO A 137 -23.34 -9.68 -11.81
N GLY A 138 -23.10 -9.28 -13.05
CA GLY A 138 -24.17 -9.15 -14.03
C GLY A 138 -24.85 -10.50 -14.28
N TRP A 139 -26.04 -10.47 -14.89
CA TRP A 139 -26.80 -11.69 -15.20
C TRP A 139 -25.94 -12.72 -15.96
N VAL A 140 -25.78 -13.90 -15.37
CA VAL A 140 -24.87 -14.94 -15.87
C VAL A 140 -25.49 -15.59 -17.09
N ARG A 141 -24.87 -15.39 -18.25
CA ARG A 141 -25.36 -15.99 -19.51
C ARG A 141 -25.12 -17.51 -19.55
N PRO A 142 -26.10 -18.32 -20.00
CA PRO A 142 -25.94 -19.78 -20.10
C PRO A 142 -24.89 -20.20 -21.15
N TRP A 143 -24.82 -19.51 -22.29
CA TRP A 143 -23.96 -19.83 -23.45
C TRP A 143 -22.59 -19.12 -23.42
N ARG A 144 -21.89 -19.16 -22.27
CA ARG A 144 -20.70 -18.33 -22.03
C ARG A 144 -19.37 -19.04 -22.31
N THR A 145 -18.40 -18.28 -22.80
CA THR A 145 -16.99 -18.71 -22.86
C THR A 145 -16.40 -18.73 -21.44
N ARG A 146 -16.06 -19.93 -20.99
CA ARG A 146 -15.32 -20.16 -19.74
C ARG A 146 -13.86 -19.74 -19.92
N TYR A 147 -13.24 -19.13 -18.92
CA TYR A 147 -11.84 -18.70 -19.02
C TYR A 147 -11.13 -18.69 -17.66
N ARG A 148 -9.80 -18.65 -17.69
CA ARG A 148 -8.95 -18.35 -16.53
C ARG A 148 -7.89 -17.32 -16.96
N LEU A 149 -7.70 -16.29 -16.14
CA LEU A 149 -6.64 -15.28 -16.35
C LEU A 149 -5.51 -15.49 -15.34
N ARG A 150 -4.28 -15.43 -15.83
CA ARG A 150 -3.02 -15.55 -15.08
C ARG A 150 -2.02 -14.51 -15.58
N GLY A 151 -0.98 -14.24 -14.80
CA GLY A 151 0.07 -13.28 -15.14
C GLY A 151 -0.06 -11.97 -14.38
N ASP A 152 0.28 -10.87 -15.06
CA ASP A 152 0.39 -9.54 -14.49
C ASP A 152 -0.93 -9.11 -13.80
N PRO A 153 -0.93 -8.79 -12.49
CA PRO A 153 -2.12 -8.36 -11.78
C PRO A 153 -2.73 -7.05 -12.33
N ALA A 154 -1.92 -6.13 -12.86
CA ALA A 154 -2.42 -4.87 -13.39
C ALA A 154 -3.19 -5.04 -14.71
N LEU A 155 -2.95 -6.12 -15.45
CA LEU A 155 -3.73 -6.51 -16.63
C LEU A 155 -4.89 -7.44 -16.26
N THR A 156 -4.61 -8.46 -15.45
CA THR A 156 -5.56 -9.55 -15.18
C THR A 156 -6.68 -9.19 -14.21
N VAL A 157 -6.44 -8.28 -13.25
CA VAL A 157 -7.47 -7.89 -12.28
C VAL A 157 -8.53 -7.01 -12.95
N PRO A 158 -8.18 -5.88 -13.60
CA PRO A 158 -9.17 -5.02 -14.22
C PRO A 158 -9.99 -5.75 -15.30
N LEU A 159 -9.33 -6.56 -16.15
CA LEU A 159 -10.02 -7.37 -17.17
C LEU A 159 -11.04 -8.34 -16.55
N ARG A 160 -10.66 -9.01 -15.46
CA ARG A 160 -11.57 -9.92 -14.74
C ARG A 160 -12.74 -9.19 -14.12
N THR A 161 -12.50 -8.05 -13.46
CA THR A 161 -13.55 -7.24 -12.85
C THR A 161 -14.58 -6.82 -13.89
N GLU A 162 -14.13 -6.32 -15.03
CA GLU A 162 -15.03 -5.89 -16.10
C GLU A 162 -15.81 -7.05 -16.73
N LEU A 163 -15.16 -8.21 -16.93
CA LEU A 163 -15.84 -9.40 -17.42
C LEU A 163 -16.89 -9.92 -16.43
N VAL A 164 -16.58 -9.97 -15.13
CA VAL A 164 -17.54 -10.36 -14.06
C VAL A 164 -18.73 -9.40 -14.03
N ARG A 165 -18.48 -8.09 -14.10
CA ARG A 165 -19.53 -7.06 -14.16
C ARG A 165 -20.48 -7.28 -15.35
N ARG A 166 -19.96 -7.78 -16.48
CA ARG A 166 -20.75 -8.13 -17.68
C ARG A 166 -21.37 -9.53 -17.65
N GLY A 167 -21.41 -10.21 -16.50
CA GLY A 167 -21.99 -11.55 -16.35
C GLY A 167 -21.13 -12.67 -16.96
N ARG A 168 -19.81 -12.45 -17.08
CA ARG A 168 -18.82 -13.42 -17.55
C ARG A 168 -17.81 -13.76 -16.44
N PRO A 169 -18.23 -14.46 -15.37
CA PRO A 169 -17.31 -14.86 -14.32
C PRO A 169 -16.29 -15.91 -14.82
N PRO A 170 -15.04 -15.89 -14.30
CA PRO A 170 -14.04 -16.89 -14.65
C PRO A 170 -14.43 -18.29 -14.13
N GLY A 171 -13.81 -19.34 -14.68
CA GLY A 171 -13.95 -20.70 -14.17
C GLY A 171 -14.37 -21.73 -15.22
N GLY A 172 -14.73 -22.92 -14.74
CA GLY A 172 -15.10 -24.07 -15.58
C GLY A 172 -14.00 -25.14 -15.68
N ARG A 173 -14.44 -26.39 -15.93
CA ARG A 173 -13.57 -27.53 -16.21
C ARG A 173 -12.95 -27.34 -17.60
N ARG A 174 -11.63 -27.49 -17.71
CA ARG A 174 -10.88 -27.36 -18.97
C ARG A 174 -11.05 -26.01 -19.71
N ALA A 175 -11.33 -24.94 -18.98
CA ALA A 175 -11.43 -23.60 -19.58
C ALA A 175 -10.08 -23.16 -20.20
N PRO A 176 -10.08 -22.44 -21.34
CA PRO A 176 -8.88 -21.80 -21.87
C PRO A 176 -8.25 -20.88 -20.82
N VAL A 177 -6.92 -20.88 -20.78
CA VAL A 177 -6.10 -20.11 -19.85
C VAL A 177 -5.34 -19.06 -20.64
N LEU A 178 -5.61 -17.79 -20.38
CA LEU A 178 -4.82 -16.69 -20.89
C LEU A 178 -3.79 -16.29 -19.83
N VAL A 179 -2.52 -16.29 -20.22
CA VAL A 179 -1.39 -15.80 -19.43
C VAL A 179 -1.00 -14.44 -19.99
N LEU A 180 -1.39 -13.37 -19.30
CA LEU A 180 -1.20 -11.99 -19.73
C LEU A 180 0.10 -11.43 -19.17
N GLY A 181 0.88 -10.79 -20.03
CA GLY A 181 2.10 -10.11 -19.63
C GLY A 181 2.39 -8.90 -20.48
N THR A 182 3.44 -8.20 -20.09
CA THR A 182 4.04 -7.07 -20.80
C THR A 182 5.55 -7.13 -20.56
N ASP A 183 6.29 -6.03 -20.64
CA ASP A 183 7.70 -6.05 -20.30
C ASP A 183 7.94 -6.42 -18.84
N LEU A 184 9.09 -7.05 -18.58
CA LEU A 184 9.40 -7.57 -17.27
C LEU A 184 9.54 -6.48 -16.19
N GLY A 185 10.12 -5.32 -16.52
CA GLY A 185 10.31 -4.24 -15.56
C GLY A 185 8.98 -3.75 -14.98
N LEU A 186 7.99 -3.58 -15.85
CA LEU A 186 6.64 -3.18 -15.44
C LEU A 186 5.91 -4.29 -14.67
N MET A 187 5.99 -5.55 -15.12
CA MET A 187 5.40 -6.66 -14.39
C MET A 187 5.96 -6.83 -12.97
N LEU A 188 7.24 -6.49 -12.74
CA LEU A 188 7.83 -6.48 -11.40
C LEU A 188 7.23 -5.36 -10.53
N ALA A 189 7.09 -4.15 -11.08
CA ALA A 189 6.43 -3.04 -10.40
C ALA A 189 4.98 -3.43 -10.00
N ASP A 190 4.23 -4.04 -10.92
CA ASP A 190 2.85 -4.48 -10.65
C ASP A 190 2.75 -5.57 -9.61
N ALA A 191 3.67 -6.53 -9.65
CA ALA A 191 3.68 -7.61 -8.68
C ALA A 191 3.91 -7.06 -7.26
N TRP A 192 4.80 -6.07 -7.11
CA TRP A 192 5.01 -5.39 -5.84
C TRP A 192 3.80 -4.54 -5.42
N THR A 193 3.30 -3.67 -6.31
CA THR A 193 2.11 -2.84 -6.03
C THR A 193 0.90 -3.69 -5.65
N HIS A 194 0.65 -4.79 -6.37
CA HIS A 194 -0.45 -5.71 -6.06
C HIS A 194 -0.33 -6.35 -4.67
N ARG A 195 0.91 -6.60 -4.22
CA ARG A 195 1.23 -7.16 -2.91
C ARG A 195 1.01 -6.12 -1.79
N CYS A 196 1.28 -4.84 -2.06
CA CYS A 196 1.03 -3.76 -1.10
C CYS A 196 -0.44 -3.70 -0.67
N PHE A 197 -1.38 -3.92 -1.60
CA PHE A 197 -2.82 -4.01 -1.33
C PHE A 197 -3.29 -5.41 -0.92
N GLY A 198 -2.54 -6.11 -0.07
CA GLY A 198 -2.87 -7.46 0.37
C GLY A 198 -2.29 -7.77 1.75
N GLN A 199 -1.11 -8.38 1.77
CA GLN A 199 -0.42 -8.77 3.01
C GLN A 199 0.68 -7.78 3.43
N GLY A 200 1.01 -6.78 2.59
CA GLY A 200 2.13 -5.88 2.82
C GLY A 200 3.50 -6.56 2.66
N GLY A 201 4.51 -6.14 3.42
CA GLY A 201 5.84 -6.75 3.48
C GLY A 201 7.01 -5.81 3.18
N PRO A 202 8.11 -6.29 2.55
CA PRO A 202 9.27 -5.45 2.31
C PRO A 202 8.96 -4.34 1.31
N GLY A 203 9.54 -3.16 1.53
CA GLY A 203 9.52 -2.06 0.57
C GLY A 203 10.21 -2.44 -0.75
N TRP A 204 9.95 -1.66 -1.80
CA TRP A 204 10.34 -1.95 -3.18
C TRP A 204 11.81 -2.38 -3.33
N ARG A 205 12.75 -1.59 -2.80
CA ARG A 205 14.19 -1.87 -2.89
C ARG A 205 14.55 -3.22 -2.28
N ARG A 206 14.18 -3.45 -1.02
CA ARG A 206 14.47 -4.70 -0.29
C ARG A 206 13.83 -5.92 -0.97
N TRP A 207 12.61 -5.75 -1.50
CA TRP A 207 11.92 -6.82 -2.23
C TRP A 207 12.66 -7.19 -3.51
N LEU A 208 13.01 -6.20 -4.34
CA LEU A 208 13.72 -6.40 -5.60
C LEU A 208 15.14 -6.94 -5.39
N ASP A 209 15.89 -6.37 -4.45
CA ASP A 209 17.24 -6.86 -4.11
C ASP A 209 17.18 -8.33 -3.65
N GLY A 210 16.09 -8.74 -2.98
CA GLY A 210 15.87 -10.13 -2.60
C GLY A 210 15.61 -11.07 -3.78
N LEU A 211 14.94 -10.60 -4.83
CA LEU A 211 14.72 -11.36 -6.07
C LEU A 211 16.02 -11.49 -6.87
N VAL A 212 16.78 -10.41 -6.98
CA VAL A 212 18.08 -10.38 -7.67
C VAL A 212 19.06 -11.33 -6.98
N ARG A 213 19.18 -11.27 -5.64
CA ARG A 213 20.06 -12.16 -4.87
C ARG A 213 19.74 -13.64 -5.03
N ARG A 214 18.48 -14.00 -5.19
CA ARG A 214 18.05 -15.39 -5.40
C ARG A 214 18.07 -15.81 -6.87
N ASP A 215 18.34 -14.87 -7.78
CA ASP A 215 18.01 -14.97 -9.20
C ASP A 215 16.65 -15.66 -9.43
N GLU A 216 15.57 -15.00 -8.98
CA GLU A 216 14.19 -15.50 -9.05
C GLU A 216 13.21 -14.45 -9.53
N LEU A 217 12.17 -14.86 -10.27
CA LEU A 217 11.05 -14.01 -10.62
C LEU A 217 9.87 -14.26 -9.66
N PRO A 218 9.11 -13.22 -9.30
CA PRO A 218 7.89 -13.43 -8.53
C PRO A 218 6.88 -14.23 -9.37
N PRO A 219 6.06 -15.11 -8.76
CA PRO A 219 5.16 -16.01 -9.50
C PRO A 219 4.19 -15.32 -10.46
N ARG A 220 3.88 -14.03 -10.25
CA ARG A 220 2.98 -13.24 -11.10
C ARG A 220 3.65 -12.64 -12.34
N ALA A 221 4.98 -12.52 -12.34
CA ALA A 221 5.76 -12.03 -13.47
C ALA A 221 6.42 -13.17 -14.26
N ASP A 222 6.52 -14.38 -13.70
CA ASP A 222 7.07 -15.56 -14.39
C ASP A 222 6.04 -16.21 -15.33
N LEU A 223 5.89 -15.66 -16.54
CA LEU A 223 4.94 -16.17 -17.54
C LEU A 223 5.22 -17.62 -17.96
N PRO A 224 6.47 -18.06 -18.21
CA PRO A 224 6.77 -19.46 -18.50
C PRO A 224 6.33 -20.42 -17.39
N ALA A 225 6.61 -20.10 -16.12
CA ALA A 225 6.19 -20.95 -15.00
C ALA A 225 4.66 -21.00 -14.90
N LEU A 226 3.96 -19.87 -15.08
CA LEU A 226 2.50 -19.82 -15.10
C LEU A 226 1.91 -20.64 -16.25
N ALA A 227 2.46 -20.51 -17.45
CA ALA A 227 2.02 -21.26 -18.63
C ALA A 227 2.23 -22.76 -18.45
N ARG A 228 3.40 -23.18 -17.93
CA ARG A 228 3.71 -24.57 -17.62
C ARG A 228 2.75 -25.16 -16.58
N ALA A 229 2.52 -24.44 -15.47
CA ALA A 229 1.60 -24.87 -14.43
C ALA A 229 0.13 -24.89 -14.89
N ALA A 230 -0.24 -24.08 -15.88
CA ALA A 230 -1.55 -24.14 -16.52
C ALA A 230 -1.66 -25.34 -17.48
N ALA A 231 -0.64 -25.54 -18.32
CA ALA A 231 -0.59 -26.60 -19.32
C ALA A 231 -0.64 -27.98 -18.67
N ALA A 232 0.10 -28.19 -17.57
CA ALA A 232 0.06 -29.42 -16.79
C ALA A 232 -1.35 -29.81 -16.31
N ARG A 233 -2.26 -28.84 -16.13
CA ARG A 233 -3.64 -29.08 -15.65
C ARG A 233 -4.69 -29.09 -16.75
N THR A 234 -4.45 -28.42 -17.88
CA THR A 234 -5.50 -28.15 -18.90
C THR A 234 -5.15 -28.59 -20.31
N GLY A 235 -3.90 -28.99 -20.54
CA GLY A 235 -3.31 -29.22 -21.86
C GLY A 235 -2.67 -27.96 -22.43
N ARG A 236 -1.58 -28.12 -23.18
CA ARG A 236 -0.83 -27.01 -23.80
C ARG A 236 -1.69 -26.21 -24.79
N ASP A 237 -2.51 -26.88 -25.58
CA ASP A 237 -3.36 -26.26 -26.62
C ASP A 237 -4.44 -25.34 -26.06
N ARG A 238 -4.67 -25.38 -24.74
CA ARG A 238 -5.60 -24.50 -24.03
C ARG A 238 -4.93 -23.33 -23.34
N VAL A 239 -3.61 -23.21 -23.44
CA VAL A 239 -2.83 -22.12 -22.84
C VAL A 239 -2.40 -21.18 -23.94
N THR A 240 -2.77 -19.91 -23.77
CA THR A 240 -2.44 -18.83 -24.68
C THR A 240 -1.70 -17.75 -23.91
N VAL A 241 -0.51 -17.39 -24.37
CA VAL A 241 0.24 -16.26 -23.83
C VAL A 241 -0.15 -15.00 -24.60
N VAL A 242 -0.45 -13.93 -23.88
CA VAL A 242 -0.93 -12.67 -24.47
C VAL A 242 0.00 -11.55 -24.02
N LEU A 243 0.80 -11.05 -24.96
CA LEU A 243 1.77 -9.97 -24.78
C LEU A 243 1.30 -8.64 -25.40
N ASP A 244 0.22 -8.68 -26.18
CA ASP A 244 -0.59 -7.51 -26.53
C ASP A 244 -1.86 -7.50 -25.66
N PRO A 245 -1.92 -6.70 -24.58
CA PRO A 245 -3.08 -6.67 -23.68
C PRO A 245 -4.37 -6.25 -24.37
N ALA A 246 -4.30 -5.44 -25.43
CA ALA A 246 -5.48 -4.98 -26.17
C ALA A 246 -6.16 -6.11 -26.98
N ALA A 247 -5.42 -7.18 -27.29
CA ALA A 247 -5.97 -8.37 -27.93
C ALA A 247 -6.76 -9.26 -26.98
N ALA A 248 -6.47 -9.24 -25.66
CA ALA A 248 -7.03 -10.17 -24.69
C ALA A 248 -8.57 -10.21 -24.66
N PRO A 249 -9.31 -9.07 -24.69
CA PRO A 249 -10.76 -9.10 -24.73
C PRO A 249 -11.35 -9.83 -25.95
N ARG A 250 -10.72 -9.70 -27.12
CA ARG A 250 -11.18 -10.35 -28.36
C ARG A 250 -11.04 -11.87 -28.29
N LEU A 251 -9.93 -12.35 -27.71
CA LEU A 251 -9.69 -13.78 -27.46
C LEU A 251 -10.73 -14.42 -26.52
N LEU A 252 -11.34 -13.60 -25.66
CA LEU A 252 -12.41 -14.01 -24.74
C LEU A 252 -13.82 -13.78 -25.30
N GLY A 253 -13.94 -13.36 -26.56
CA GLY A 253 -15.22 -13.04 -27.20
C GLY A 253 -15.91 -11.81 -26.60
N ALA A 254 -15.14 -10.85 -26.06
CA ALA A 254 -15.61 -9.64 -25.38
C ALA A 254 -15.15 -8.37 -26.11
N ARG A 255 -15.57 -8.20 -27.38
CA ARG A 255 -15.08 -7.14 -28.30
C ARG A 255 -15.27 -5.69 -27.83
N ARG A 256 -16.19 -5.42 -26.90
CA ARG A 256 -16.49 -4.07 -26.37
C ARG A 256 -15.89 -3.82 -24.98
N VAL A 257 -14.93 -4.63 -24.55
CA VAL A 257 -14.25 -4.45 -23.26
C VAL A 257 -12.94 -3.72 -23.54
N SER A 258 -12.87 -2.47 -23.11
CA SER A 258 -11.63 -1.72 -22.98
C SER A 258 -11.38 -1.55 -21.49
N VAL A 259 -10.17 -1.88 -21.04
CA VAL A 259 -9.82 -1.74 -19.64
C VAL A 259 -8.50 -1.02 -19.56
N ALA A 260 -8.54 0.18 -18.97
CA ALA A 260 -7.34 0.93 -18.67
C ALA A 260 -6.60 0.26 -17.52
N ARG A 261 -5.28 0.29 -17.62
CA ARG A 261 -4.41 -0.09 -16.54
C ARG A 261 -4.47 1.00 -15.48
N ALA A 262 -4.81 0.63 -14.24
CA ALA A 262 -4.82 1.59 -13.14
C ALA A 262 -3.38 1.90 -12.73
N GLU A 263 -2.98 3.16 -12.88
CA GLU A 263 -1.70 3.65 -12.38
C GLU A 263 -1.74 3.80 -10.86
N MET A 264 -0.56 3.70 -10.24
CA MET A 264 -0.39 3.84 -8.80
C MET A 264 0.99 4.43 -8.55
N SER A 265 1.01 5.55 -7.81
CA SER A 265 2.27 6.18 -7.41
C SER A 265 3.09 5.28 -6.49
N ALA A 266 4.40 5.48 -6.46
CA ALA A 266 5.30 4.77 -5.57
C ALA A 266 4.93 5.01 -4.11
N GLU A 267 4.65 6.27 -3.76
CA GLU A 267 4.22 6.70 -2.43
C GLU A 267 2.90 6.05 -2.03
N GLY A 268 1.89 6.04 -2.90
CA GLY A 268 0.59 5.41 -2.63
C GLY A 268 0.74 3.90 -2.41
N ALA A 269 1.50 3.22 -3.25
CA ALA A 269 1.77 1.79 -3.06
C ALA A 269 2.50 1.50 -1.73
N ASP A 270 3.46 2.34 -1.32
CA ASP A 270 4.17 2.14 -0.04
C ASP A 270 3.30 2.46 1.17
N LEU A 271 2.46 3.50 1.08
CA LEU A 271 1.50 3.82 2.14
C LEU A 271 0.53 2.65 2.36
N ALA A 272 -0.03 2.10 1.28
CA ALA A 272 -0.90 0.91 1.37
C ALA A 272 -0.19 -0.28 2.02
N ARG A 273 1.11 -0.49 1.73
CA ARG A 273 1.94 -1.54 2.36
C ARG A 273 2.08 -1.34 3.87
N ARG A 274 2.23 -0.10 4.33
CA ARG A 274 2.36 0.27 5.75
C ARG A 274 1.02 0.14 6.48
N VAL A 275 -0.06 0.66 5.88
CA VAL A 275 -1.44 0.51 6.39
C VAL A 275 -1.83 -0.97 6.48
N ALA A 276 -1.44 -1.81 5.52
CA ALA A 276 -1.67 -3.25 5.57
C ALA A 276 -1.07 -3.93 6.81
N ALA A 277 0.06 -3.42 7.32
CA ALA A 277 0.66 -3.94 8.55
C ALA A 277 -0.18 -3.55 9.78
N GLY A 278 -0.66 -2.31 9.85
CA GLY A 278 -1.58 -1.84 10.90
C GLY A 278 -2.91 -2.60 10.89
N LEU A 279 -3.56 -2.70 9.73
CA LEU A 279 -4.80 -3.49 9.56
C LEU A 279 -4.63 -4.96 9.95
N GLY A 280 -3.42 -5.53 9.82
CA GLY A 280 -3.13 -6.89 10.25
C GLY A 280 -3.26 -7.12 11.76
N LEU A 281 -3.31 -6.05 12.56
CA LEU A 281 -3.57 -6.08 14.00
C LEU A 281 -5.06 -5.91 14.32
N LEU A 282 -5.83 -5.30 13.41
CA LEU A 282 -7.22 -4.88 13.65
C LEU A 282 -8.24 -5.85 13.06
N VAL A 283 -7.95 -6.46 11.90
CA VAL A 283 -8.93 -7.26 11.15
C VAL A 283 -8.35 -8.56 10.56
N PRO A 284 -9.18 -9.58 10.30
CA PRO A 284 -8.75 -10.81 9.63
C PRO A 284 -8.23 -10.57 8.20
N PRO A 285 -7.43 -11.51 7.64
CA PRO A 285 -6.77 -11.31 6.33
C PRO A 285 -7.70 -11.00 5.15
N ALA A 286 -8.89 -11.59 5.10
CA ALA A 286 -9.85 -11.39 4.01
C ALA A 286 -10.47 -9.99 4.04
N GLU A 287 -10.78 -9.51 5.24
CA GLU A 287 -11.32 -8.17 5.45
C GLU A 287 -10.25 -7.10 5.20
N ARG A 288 -9.02 -7.31 5.69
CA ARG A 288 -7.88 -6.45 5.34
C ARG A 288 -7.72 -6.27 3.84
N GLU A 289 -7.72 -7.36 3.08
CA GLU A 289 -7.58 -7.27 1.62
C GLU A 289 -8.76 -6.52 0.98
N ALA A 290 -9.98 -6.69 1.51
CA ALA A 290 -11.15 -5.96 1.03
C ALA A 290 -11.05 -4.45 1.32
N LEU A 291 -10.68 -4.05 2.54
CA LEU A 291 -10.46 -2.65 2.92
C LEU A 291 -9.38 -2.00 2.06
N LEU A 292 -8.21 -2.63 1.94
CA LEU A 292 -7.11 -2.11 1.12
C LEU A 292 -7.53 -1.96 -0.35
N ARG A 293 -8.16 -2.97 -0.94
CA ARG A 293 -8.46 -2.95 -2.38
C ARG A 293 -9.68 -2.14 -2.76
N ARG A 294 -10.66 -2.00 -1.88
CA ARG A 294 -11.96 -1.39 -2.21
C ARG A 294 -12.17 -0.03 -1.56
N ALA A 295 -11.60 0.22 -0.39
CA ALA A 295 -11.70 1.51 0.28
C ALA A 295 -10.44 2.36 0.05
N LEU A 296 -9.25 1.84 0.37
CA LEU A 296 -8.02 2.63 0.28
C LEU A 296 -7.52 2.84 -1.15
N ARG A 297 -7.51 1.77 -1.96
CA ARG A 297 -6.93 1.83 -3.33
C ARG A 297 -7.55 2.91 -4.22
N PRO A 298 -8.89 3.11 -4.27
CA PRO A 298 -9.47 4.18 -5.08
C PRO A 298 -8.99 5.57 -4.68
N ARG A 299 -8.89 5.85 -3.37
CA ARG A 299 -8.36 7.12 -2.86
C ARG A 299 -6.92 7.35 -3.31
N LEU A 300 -6.05 6.35 -3.09
CA LEU A 300 -4.65 6.43 -3.50
C LEU A 300 -4.44 6.46 -5.02
N ALA A 301 -5.39 5.99 -5.81
CA ALA A 301 -5.31 6.04 -7.27
C ALA A 301 -5.71 7.41 -7.84
N ALA A 302 -6.43 8.23 -7.05
CA ALA A 302 -6.72 9.63 -7.41
C ALA A 302 -5.49 10.53 -7.22
N GLU A 303 -4.50 10.05 -6.46
CA GLU A 303 -3.29 10.78 -6.14
C GLU A 303 -2.23 10.65 -7.24
N PRO A 304 -1.88 11.75 -7.93
CA PRO A 304 -0.88 11.69 -8.99
C PRO A 304 0.51 11.44 -8.40
N GLY A 305 1.34 10.72 -9.15
CA GLY A 305 2.74 10.53 -8.79
C GLY A 305 3.43 9.48 -9.65
N PRO A 306 4.77 9.49 -9.68
CA PRO A 306 5.51 8.52 -10.47
C PRO A 306 5.35 7.12 -9.88
N ALA A 307 5.15 6.13 -10.74
CA ALA A 307 5.18 4.73 -10.34
C ALA A 307 6.61 4.28 -9.97
N VAL A 308 6.73 3.17 -9.24
CA VAL A 308 8.02 2.53 -9.03
C VAL A 308 8.58 1.98 -10.34
N GLY A 309 9.86 2.24 -10.58
CA GLY A 309 10.64 1.70 -11.68
C GLY A 309 11.77 0.81 -11.18
N VAL A 310 12.28 -0.04 -12.08
CA VAL A 310 13.48 -0.84 -11.83
C VAL A 310 14.68 0.11 -11.72
N PRO A 311 15.42 0.11 -10.59
CA PRO A 311 16.63 0.92 -10.47
C PRO A 311 17.70 0.50 -11.47
N ALA A 312 18.47 1.46 -12.00
CA ALA A 312 19.50 1.22 -13.02
C ALA A 312 20.49 0.11 -12.66
N ARG A 313 20.87 -0.01 -11.38
CA ARG A 313 21.75 -1.08 -10.87
C ARG A 313 21.26 -2.51 -11.16
N HIS A 314 19.96 -2.68 -11.43
CA HIS A 314 19.33 -3.97 -11.70
C HIS A 314 18.92 -4.14 -13.17
N ALA A 315 19.23 -3.18 -14.04
CA ALA A 315 18.79 -3.18 -15.44
C ALA A 315 19.28 -4.42 -16.20
N THR A 316 20.57 -4.77 -16.06
CA THR A 316 21.15 -5.98 -16.68
C THR A 316 20.43 -7.25 -16.24
N TRP A 317 20.20 -7.41 -14.93
CA TRP A 317 19.48 -8.59 -14.41
C TRP A 317 18.06 -8.69 -15.00
N VAL A 318 17.32 -7.59 -15.05
CA VAL A 318 15.97 -7.59 -15.65
C VAL A 318 16.04 -7.89 -17.15
N HIS A 319 17.00 -7.33 -17.87
CA HIS A 319 17.20 -7.62 -19.30
C HIS A 319 17.46 -9.12 -19.52
N ASP A 320 18.44 -9.69 -18.83
CA ASP A 320 18.80 -11.10 -18.96
C ASP A 320 17.62 -12.02 -18.62
N ARG A 321 16.84 -11.66 -17.60
CA ARG A 321 15.61 -12.37 -17.23
C ARG A 321 14.53 -12.29 -18.29
N ALA A 322 14.34 -11.13 -18.90
CA ALA A 322 13.38 -10.96 -19.99
C ALA A 322 13.77 -11.77 -21.23
N VAL A 323 15.06 -11.80 -21.59
CA VAL A 323 15.59 -12.65 -22.67
C VAL A 323 15.34 -14.12 -22.38
N ARG A 324 15.70 -14.61 -21.17
CA ARG A 324 15.43 -16.00 -20.75
C ARG A 324 13.94 -16.33 -20.82
N MET A 325 13.08 -15.40 -20.44
CA MET A 325 11.63 -15.55 -20.49
C MET A 325 11.11 -15.67 -21.93
N ARG A 326 11.50 -14.72 -22.80
CA ARG A 326 11.14 -14.70 -24.22
C ARG A 326 11.53 -16.00 -24.90
N ASP A 327 12.79 -16.39 -24.78
CA ASP A 327 13.31 -17.58 -25.44
C ASP A 327 12.65 -18.86 -24.88
N GLY A 328 12.35 -18.87 -23.57
CA GLY A 328 11.60 -19.94 -22.92
C GLY A 328 10.19 -20.11 -23.48
N LEU A 329 9.47 -19.02 -23.73
CA LEU A 329 8.13 -19.05 -24.32
C LEU A 329 8.16 -19.50 -25.79
N LEU A 330 9.11 -18.98 -26.58
CA LEU A 330 9.29 -19.34 -27.98
C LEU A 330 9.58 -20.84 -28.14
N ARG A 331 10.49 -21.40 -27.33
CA ARG A 331 10.80 -22.83 -27.35
C ARG A 331 9.65 -23.70 -26.85
N ALA A 332 8.86 -23.22 -25.89
CA ALA A 332 7.76 -23.99 -25.33
C ALA A 332 6.56 -24.12 -26.28
N GLY A 333 6.52 -23.32 -27.35
CA GLY A 333 5.53 -23.34 -28.44
C GLY A 333 4.07 -23.27 -27.97
N TYR A 334 3.79 -22.46 -26.95
CA TYR A 334 2.43 -22.02 -26.65
C TYR A 334 1.92 -21.12 -27.79
N ALA A 335 0.60 -20.98 -27.94
CA ALA A 335 0.06 -19.91 -28.76
C ALA A 335 0.41 -18.56 -28.12
N VAL A 336 1.07 -17.67 -28.87
CA VAL A 336 1.46 -16.33 -28.41
C VAL A 336 0.72 -15.29 -29.24
N HIS A 337 0.04 -14.35 -28.60
CA HIS A 337 -0.55 -13.18 -29.23
C HIS A 337 0.21 -11.91 -28.83
N GLY A 338 0.70 -11.19 -29.84
CA GLY A 338 1.61 -10.05 -29.67
C GLY A 338 3.07 -10.45 -29.94
N ASP A 339 3.95 -9.47 -29.86
CA ASP A 339 5.38 -9.62 -30.09
C ASP A 339 6.10 -10.19 -28.84
N PRO A 340 6.81 -11.33 -28.92
CA PRO A 340 7.67 -11.84 -27.84
C PRO A 340 8.69 -10.83 -27.31
N ASP A 341 9.22 -9.95 -28.16
CA ASP A 341 10.17 -8.91 -27.73
C ASP A 341 9.50 -7.83 -26.86
N ALA A 342 8.17 -7.82 -26.77
CA ALA A 342 7.46 -6.97 -25.83
C ALA A 342 7.76 -7.29 -24.35
N LEU A 343 8.40 -8.44 -24.06
CA LEU A 343 8.90 -8.80 -22.74
C LEU A 343 10.16 -8.04 -22.33
N LEU A 344 10.95 -7.56 -23.32
CA LEU A 344 12.20 -6.88 -23.06
C LEU A 344 11.93 -5.54 -22.34
N PRO A 345 12.81 -5.14 -21.41
CA PRO A 345 12.63 -3.89 -20.67
C PRO A 345 12.51 -2.72 -21.63
N ARG A 346 11.48 -1.90 -21.42
CA ARG A 346 11.33 -0.61 -22.08
C ARG A 346 11.74 0.48 -21.12
N GLU A 347 12.44 1.50 -21.63
CA GLU A 347 12.65 2.72 -20.86
C GLU A 347 11.29 3.33 -20.54
N ARG A 348 10.99 3.43 -19.24
CA ARG A 348 9.79 4.09 -18.74
C ARG A 348 10.17 5.03 -17.62
N GLY A 349 9.50 6.17 -17.58
CA GLY A 349 9.55 7.05 -16.43
C GLY A 349 9.12 6.31 -15.17
N GLY A 350 9.76 6.62 -14.05
CA GLY A 350 9.47 6.03 -12.74
C GLY A 350 10.57 6.34 -11.74
N VAL A 351 10.27 6.15 -10.47
CA VAL A 351 11.22 6.39 -9.37
C VAL A 351 11.84 5.08 -8.88
N ALA A 352 13.08 5.14 -8.40
CA ALA A 352 13.79 3.98 -7.85
C ALA A 352 13.18 3.41 -6.55
N GLY A 353 12.14 4.06 -6.02
CA GLY A 353 11.38 3.67 -4.85
C GLY A 353 10.64 4.87 -4.25
N PRO A 354 9.69 4.61 -3.34
CA PRO A 354 9.03 5.65 -2.56
C PRO A 354 10.03 6.42 -1.69
N THR A 355 9.75 7.70 -1.45
CA THR A 355 10.44 8.50 -0.42
C THR A 355 9.63 8.50 0.86
N GLU A 356 10.27 8.44 2.03
CA GLU A 356 9.55 8.45 3.31
C GLU A 356 8.77 9.77 3.47
N ALA A 357 9.36 10.90 3.07
CA ALA A 357 8.73 12.22 3.08
C ALA A 357 7.45 12.27 2.25
N GLY A 358 7.50 11.75 1.02
CA GLY A 358 6.35 11.71 0.13
C GLY A 358 5.24 10.81 0.66
N VAL A 359 5.60 9.66 1.24
CA VAL A 359 4.63 8.75 1.88
C VAL A 359 4.00 9.40 3.11
N LEU A 360 4.78 10.10 3.93
CA LEU A 360 4.28 10.79 5.12
C LEU A 360 3.36 11.93 4.73
N SER A 361 3.77 12.80 3.79
CA SER A 361 2.94 13.88 3.27
C SER A 361 1.60 13.37 2.74
N LEU A 362 1.60 12.25 2.02
CA LEU A 362 0.37 11.61 1.56
C LEU A 362 -0.49 11.09 2.73
N ALA A 363 0.12 10.47 3.75
CA ALA A 363 -0.62 10.01 4.93
C ALA A 363 -1.28 11.17 5.70
N LEU A 364 -0.57 12.30 5.88
CA LEU A 364 -1.11 13.49 6.55
C LEU A 364 -2.32 14.04 5.81
N ARG A 365 -2.26 14.12 4.47
CA ARG A 365 -3.40 14.56 3.65
C ARG A 365 -4.62 13.65 3.81
N LEU A 366 -4.43 12.33 3.77
CA LEU A 366 -5.54 11.39 3.96
C LEU A 366 -6.20 11.51 5.33
N LEU A 367 -5.41 11.76 6.38
CA LEU A 367 -5.93 11.98 7.74
C LEU A 367 -6.74 13.28 7.83
N LEU A 368 -6.27 14.37 7.22
CA LEU A 368 -6.98 15.66 7.22
C LEU A 368 -8.25 15.62 6.34
N GLU A 369 -8.23 14.92 5.21
CA GLU A 369 -9.41 14.67 4.39
C GLU A 369 -10.48 13.88 5.15
N GLU A 370 -10.07 12.82 5.85
CA GLU A 370 -10.98 12.00 6.68
C GLU A 370 -11.70 12.84 7.72
N ASP A 371 -10.92 13.67 8.40
CA ASP A 371 -11.37 14.51 9.49
C ASP A 371 -12.40 15.55 9.03
N SER A 372 -12.22 16.09 7.82
CA SER A 372 -13.17 17.02 7.20
C SER A 372 -14.49 16.33 6.82
N ASP A 373 -14.44 15.08 6.36
CA ASP A 373 -15.64 14.31 6.00
C ASP A 373 -16.51 14.00 7.24
N ASP A 374 -15.89 13.73 8.40
CA ASP A 374 -16.59 13.44 9.65
C ASP A 374 -17.30 14.68 10.23
N ASP A 375 -16.70 15.87 10.10
CA ASP A 375 -17.31 17.14 10.51
C ASP A 375 -18.56 17.46 9.67
N GLU A 376 -18.52 17.23 8.35
CA GLU A 376 -19.68 17.44 7.47
C GLU A 376 -20.84 16.48 7.74
N VAL A 377 -20.54 15.23 8.15
CA VAL A 377 -21.56 14.24 8.51
C VAL A 377 -22.19 14.57 9.87
N THR A 378 -21.42 15.09 10.83
CA THR A 378 -21.93 15.45 12.16
C THR A 378 -22.74 16.75 12.17
N ALA A 379 -22.51 17.64 11.20
CA ALA A 379 -23.23 18.91 11.05
C ALA A 379 -24.60 18.79 10.34
N ARG A 380 -24.95 17.61 9.79
CA ARG A 380 -26.22 17.31 9.14
C ARG A 380 -27.12 16.46 10.02
#